data_AF-A0A3A9K2H7-F1
#
_entry.id   AF-A0A3A9K2H7-F1
#
_cell.length_a   1.000
_cell.length_b   1.000
_cell.length_c   1.000
_cell.angle_alpha   90.00
_cell.angle_beta   90.00
_cell.angle_gamma   90.00
#
_symmetry.space_group_name_H-M   'P 1'
#
loop_
_entity.id
_entity.type
_entity.pdbx_description
1 polymer ?
#
loop_
_entity_poly.entity_id
_entity_poly.type
_entity_poly.pdbx_seq_one_letter_code
_entity_poly.pdbx_strand_id
1 'polypeptide(L)' 'MGEYEVKQINNLLNCDLDSLVKQSKEGGFRFVERLVNDYKSGSNTFNHSGEGLFGVFSKEGVLVAIGGLN' A
#
# COMPACT_ATOMS: atom_id res chain seq x y z
N MET A 1 -16.58 11.46 -11.98
CA MET A 1 -16.04 10.69 -10.85
C MET A 1 -15.02 9.73 -11.44
N GLY A 2 -13.75 9.77 -11.04
CA GLY A 2 -12.75 8.84 -11.57
C GLY A 2 -13.13 7.40 -11.21
N GLU A 3 -13.02 6.48 -12.15
CA GLU A 3 -13.17 5.05 -11.86
C GLU A 3 -11.95 4.61 -11.03
N TYR A 4 -12.20 4.29 -9.77
CA TYR A 4 -11.21 3.72 -8.85
C TYR A 4 -11.62 2.30 -8.50
N GLU A 5 -10.65 1.40 -8.45
CA GLU A 5 -10.86 0.00 -8.12
C GLU A 5 -10.07 -0.39 -6.88
N VAL A 6 -10.73 -1.00 -5.90
CA VAL A 6 -10.07 -1.55 -4.71
C VAL A 6 -9.67 -2.99 -4.99
N LYS A 7 -8.40 -3.33 -4.79
CA LYS A 7 -7.88 -4.70 -4.95
C LYS A 7 -7.08 -5.11 -3.72
N GLN A 8 -7.18 -6.39 -3.36
CA GLN A 8 -6.28 -6.98 -2.40
C GLN A 8 -4.87 -7.11 -3.01
N ILE A 9 -3.85 -6.74 -2.25
CA ILE A 9 -2.44 -6.83 -2.61
C ILE A 9 -1.86 -8.04 -1.88
N ASN A 10 -1.59 -9.11 -2.63
CA ASN A 10 -0.96 -10.32 -2.08
C ASN A 10 0.56 -10.22 -2.00
N ASN A 11 1.16 -9.29 -2.75
CA ASN A 11 2.59 -9.02 -2.67
C ASN A 11 2.86 -7.53 -2.87
N LEU A 12 3.23 -6.83 -1.78
CA LEU A 12 3.52 -5.40 -1.80
C LEU A 12 4.67 -5.04 -2.74
N LEU A 13 5.64 -5.94 -2.93
CA LEU A 13 6.83 -5.68 -3.75
C LEU A 13 6.52 -5.61 -5.25
N ASN A 14 5.31 -6.02 -5.67
CA ASN A 14 4.85 -5.91 -7.05
C ASN A 14 4.16 -4.57 -7.35
N CYS A 15 4.00 -3.70 -6.35
CA CYS A 15 3.35 -2.40 -6.49
C CYS A 15 4.39 -1.29 -6.56
N ASP A 16 4.20 -0.33 -7.47
CA ASP A 16 4.92 0.94 -7.44
C ASP A 16 4.35 1.83 -6.32
N LEU A 17 5.18 2.11 -5.32
CA LEU A 17 4.83 2.90 -4.14
C LEU A 17 5.60 4.22 -4.09
N ASP A 18 6.49 4.50 -5.05
CA ASP A 18 7.43 5.62 -4.95
C ASP A 18 6.70 6.95 -4.82
N SER A 19 5.64 7.12 -5.60
CA SER A 19 4.75 8.28 -5.53
C SER A 19 4.07 8.41 -4.18
N LEU A 20 3.57 7.31 -3.61
CA LEU A 20 2.89 7.29 -2.31
C LEU A 20 3.85 7.55 -1.15
N VAL A 21 5.07 6.98 -1.19
CA VAL A 21 6.11 7.23 -0.19
C VAL A 21 6.52 8.69 -0.21
N LYS A 22 6.75 9.25 -1.41
CA LYS A 22 7.10 10.67 -1.57
C LYS A 22 6.02 11.59 -1.02
N GLN A 23 4.77 11.39 -1.44
CA GLN A 23 3.63 12.20 -0.98
C GLN A 23 3.39 12.09 0.52
N SER A 24 3.49 10.88 1.08
CA SER A 24 3.39 10.65 2.53
C SER A 24 4.43 11.47 3.28
N LYS A 25 5.70 11.45 2.83
CA LYS A 25 6.80 12.20 3.46
C LYS A 25 6.60 13.70 3.36
N GLU A 26 6.19 14.22 2.20
CA GLU A 26 5.86 15.64 2.01
C GLU A 26 4.72 16.09 2.93
N GLY A 27 3.73 15.22 3.18
CA GLY A 27 2.65 15.45 4.14
C GLY A 27 3.04 15.26 5.61
N GLY A 28 4.30 14.93 5.92
CA GLY A 28 4.78 14.67 7.29
C GLY A 28 4.41 13.28 7.84
N PHE A 29 3.81 12.42 7.02
CA PHE A 29 3.42 11.07 7.39
C PHE A 29 4.50 10.06 7.02
N ARG A 30 4.78 9.09 7.91
CA ARG A 30 5.78 8.03 7.68
C ARG A 30 5.16 6.64 7.56
N PHE A 31 3.83 6.55 7.46
CA PHE A 31 3.11 5.28 7.47
C PHE A 31 3.43 4.41 6.25
N VAL A 32 3.55 5.00 5.06
CA VAL A 32 3.88 4.24 3.83
C VAL A 32 5.32 3.73 3.87
N GLU A 33 6.26 4.54 4.34
CA GLU A 33 7.66 4.11 4.53
C GLU A 33 7.76 2.98 5.55
N ARG A 34 7.06 3.11 6.69
CA ARG A 34 7.00 2.05 7.71
C ARG A 34 6.38 0.77 7.14
N LEU A 35 5.26 0.86 6.42
CA LEU A 35 4.62 -0.29 5.76
C LEU A 35 5.62 -1.05 4.87
N VAL A 36 6.36 -0.33 4.02
CA VAL A 36 7.37 -0.93 3.13
C VAL A 36 8.48 -1.59 3.92
N ASN A 37 8.97 -0.94 4.98
CA ASN A 37 10.04 -1.48 5.81
C ASN A 37 9.59 -2.72 6.59
N ASP A 38 8.42 -2.68 7.23
CA ASP A 38 7.86 -3.78 8.02
C ASP A 38 7.54 -5.00 7.13
N TYR A 39 7.08 -4.76 5.89
CA TYR A 39 6.86 -5.82 4.89
C TYR A 39 8.18 -6.43 4.41
N LYS A 40 9.19 -5.61 4.10
CA LYS A 40 10.52 -6.09 3.66
C LYS A 40 11.27 -6.85 4.76
N SER A 41 11.12 -6.45 6.02
CA SER A 41 11.73 -7.15 7.15
C SER A 41 10.98 -8.44 7.52
N GLY A 42 9.78 -8.66 6.97
CA GLY A 42 8.90 -9.76 7.35
C GLY A 42 8.20 -9.55 8.70
N SER A 43 8.34 -8.38 9.33
CA SER A 43 7.73 -8.07 10.62
C SER A 43 6.21 -7.94 10.53
N ASN A 44 5.70 -7.48 9.39
CA ASN A 44 4.28 -7.46 9.07
C ASN A 44 4.09 -7.67 7.57
N THR A 45 3.51 -8.81 7.19
CA THR A 45 3.25 -9.17 5.79
C THR A 45 1.77 -9.34 5.48
N PHE A 46 0.89 -8.98 6.42
CA PHE A 46 -0.57 -9.10 6.28
C PHE A 46 -1.01 -10.52 5.86
N ASN A 47 -0.32 -11.55 6.38
CA ASN A 47 -0.48 -12.94 5.97
C ASN A 47 -1.19 -13.82 7.02
N HIS A 48 -1.58 -13.25 8.17
CA HIS A 48 -2.37 -13.97 9.16
C HIS A 48 -3.87 -13.95 8.83
N SER A 49 -4.61 -14.88 9.42
CA SER A 49 -6.06 -14.96 9.24
C SER A 49 -6.74 -13.70 9.77
N GLY A 50 -7.53 -13.04 8.93
CA GLY A 50 -8.18 -11.78 9.26
C GLY A 50 -7.37 -10.53 8.91
N GLU A 51 -6.09 -10.69 8.54
CA GLU A 51 -5.29 -9.59 7.99
C GLU A 51 -5.54 -9.42 6.50
N GLY A 52 -5.20 -8.24 5.98
CA GLY A 52 -5.20 -8.01 4.55
C GLY A 52 -4.61 -6.66 4.17
N LEU A 53 -3.93 -6.62 3.03
CA LEU A 53 -3.42 -5.39 2.43
C LEU A 53 -4.24 -5.08 1.18
N PHE A 54 -4.66 -3.83 1.03
CA PHE A 54 -5.51 -3.38 -0.07
C PHE A 54 -4.95 -2.11 -0.70
N GLY A 55 -5.08 -2.03 -2.02
CA GLY A 55 -4.72 -0.86 -2.83
C GLY A 55 -5.92 -0.31 -3.57
N VAL A 56 -5.93 1.01 -3.77
CA VAL A 56 -6.87 1.68 -4.67
C VAL A 56 -6.12 2.03 -5.95
N PHE A 57 -6.64 1.58 -7.08
CA PHE A 57 -6.04 1.78 -8.39
C PHE A 57 -6.88 2.72 -9.23
N SER A 58 -6.24 3.63 -9.96
CA SER A 58 -6.89 4.41 -11.00
C SER A 58 -7.20 3.54 -12.23
N LYS A 59 -8.01 4.06 -13.16
CA LYS A 59 -8.25 3.42 -14.46
C LYS A 59 -6.99 3.11 -15.27
N GLU A 60 -5.91 3.87 -15.06
CA GLU A 60 -4.60 3.67 -15.70
C GLU A 60 -3.77 2.58 -15.00
N GLY A 61 -4.31 1.96 -13.94
CA GLY A 61 -3.61 0.95 -13.15
C GLY A 61 -2.61 1.53 -12.15
N VAL A 62 -2.64 2.85 -11.92
CA VAL A 62 -1.75 3.52 -10.96
C VAL A 62 -2.29 3.34 -9.54
N LEU A 63 -1.43 2.92 -8.61
CA LEU A 63 -1.78 2.81 -7.19
C LEU A 63 -1.84 4.22 -6.57
N VAL A 64 -3.02 4.63 -6.13
CA VAL A 64 -3.30 5.98 -5.59
C VAL A 64 -3.55 6.01 -4.09
N ALA A 65 -3.81 4.85 -3.47
CA ALA A 65 -3.90 4.71 -2.03
C ALA A 65 -3.58 3.27 -1.61
N ILE A 66 -3.11 3.10 -0.37
CA ILE A 66 -2.84 1.80 0.23
C ILE A 66 -3.30 1.79 1.69
N GLY A 67 -3.83 0.66 2.15
CA GLY A 67 -4.25 0.46 3.52
C GLY A 67 -4.25 -1.01 3.88
N GLY A 68 -3.91 -1.32 5.13
CA GLY A 68 -3.85 -2.68 5.64
C GLY A 68 -4.60 -2.84 6.95
N LEU A 69 -5.12 -4.04 7.16
CA LEU A 69 -5.70 -4.51 8.42
C LEU A 69 -4.72 -5.53 9.02
N ASN A 70 -4.15 -5.21 10.18
CA ASN A 70 -3.20 -6.02 10.94
C ASN A 70 -3.72 -6.22 12.35
#